data_AF-A0AAV2RR50-F1
#
_entry.id   AF-A0AAV2RR50-F1
#
_cell.length_a   1.000
_cell.length_b   1.000
_cell.length_c   1.000
_cell.angle_alpha   90.00
_cell.angle_beta   90.00
_cell.angle_gamma   90.00
#
_symmetry.space_group_name_H-M   'P 1'
#
loop_
_entity.id
_entity.type
_entity.pdbx_description
1 polymer ?
#
loop_
_entity_poly.entity_id
_entity_poly.type
_entity_poly.pdbx_seq_one_letter_code
_entity_poly.pdbx_strand_id
1 'polypeptide(L)'
;NFRPKYEMMTLSLHEARPGHHLQNSHSVESPDMPFFRRVMEDRNYASAPSRFPMNTAYTEGWGLYAESLGFDMNLYEDPMYRYGHYSDEIFRACRLVVDTGMHTLGWSRDEAIDFVNTHTALSKVEVE
;
A
#
# COMPACT_ATOMS: atom_id res chain seq x y z
N ASN A 1 -3.44 -2.45 21.27
CA ASN A 1 -3.35 -2.55 19.79
C ASN A 1 -4.18 -3.71 19.29
N PHE A 2 -5.44 -3.46 18.94
CA PHE A 2 -6.25 -4.40 18.16
C PHE A 2 -6.51 -3.73 16.81
N ARG A 3 -5.92 -4.27 15.75
CA ARG A 3 -6.25 -3.85 14.39
C ARG A 3 -7.72 -4.19 14.13
N PRO A 4 -8.52 -3.28 13.57
CA PRO A 4 -9.92 -3.57 13.32
C PRO A 4 -10.08 -4.76 12.37
N LYS A 5 -10.97 -5.70 12.71
CA LYS A 5 -11.20 -6.90 11.88
C LYS A 5 -11.67 -6.57 10.47
N TYR A 6 -12.31 -5.42 10.29
CA TYR A 6 -12.87 -5.01 9.02
C TYR A 6 -11.83 -4.65 7.96
N GLU A 7 -10.59 -4.31 8.37
CA GLU A 7 -9.46 -4.07 7.45
C GLU A 7 -8.80 -5.36 6.98
N MET A 8 -9.04 -6.48 7.67
CA MET A 8 -8.29 -7.72 7.41
C MET A 8 -8.53 -8.28 6.00
N MET A 9 -9.72 -8.06 5.42
CA MET A 9 -9.99 -8.51 4.06
C MET A 9 -9.13 -7.76 3.03
N THR A 10 -9.14 -6.43 3.08
CA THR A 10 -8.35 -5.60 2.15
C THR A 10 -6.84 -5.85 2.34
N LEU A 11 -6.37 -5.92 3.59
CA LEU A 11 -4.99 -6.27 3.89
C LEU A 11 -4.59 -7.65 3.34
N SER A 12 -5.47 -8.65 3.44
CA SER A 12 -5.18 -9.99 2.93
C SER A 12 -5.06 -10.01 1.41
N LEU A 13 -5.88 -9.22 0.70
CA LEU A 13 -5.77 -9.07 -0.75
C LEU A 13 -4.47 -8.36 -1.15
N HIS A 14 -4.06 -7.34 -0.40
CA HIS A 14 -2.82 -6.59 -0.61
C HIS A 14 -1.57 -7.46 -0.43
N GLU A 15 -1.48 -8.18 0.70
CA GLU A 15 -0.25 -8.87 1.09
C GLU A 15 -0.14 -10.27 0.49
N ALA A 16 -1.27 -10.97 0.34
CA ALA A 16 -1.30 -12.37 -0.07
C ALA A 16 -1.74 -12.54 -1.53
N ARG A 17 -2.96 -13.01 -1.76
CA ARG A 17 -3.49 -13.27 -3.10
C ARG A 17 -4.75 -12.41 -3.30
N PRO A 18 -4.83 -11.64 -4.39
CA PRO A 18 -3.95 -11.62 -5.56
C PRO A 18 -2.73 -10.67 -5.47
N GLY A 19 -2.46 -10.07 -4.31
CA GLY A 19 -1.41 -9.06 -4.12
C GLY A 19 0.04 -9.57 -4.08
N HIS A 20 0.83 -9.07 -3.13
CA HIS A 20 2.29 -9.20 -3.14
C HIS A 20 2.80 -10.64 -3.21
N HIS A 21 2.19 -11.57 -2.48
CA HIS A 21 2.62 -12.97 -2.55
C HIS A 21 2.48 -13.52 -3.98
N LEU A 22 1.34 -13.30 -4.64
CA LEU A 22 1.14 -13.77 -6.02
C LEU A 22 2.09 -13.07 -7.01
N GLN A 23 2.22 -11.75 -6.90
CA GLN A 23 3.10 -10.93 -7.74
C GLN A 23 4.55 -11.42 -7.69
N ASN A 24 5.07 -11.62 -6.47
CA ASN A 24 6.44 -12.04 -6.22
C ASN A 24 6.66 -13.49 -6.68
N SER A 25 5.74 -14.41 -6.36
CA SER A 25 5.82 -15.80 -6.81
C SER A 25 5.89 -15.88 -8.34
N HIS A 26 5.01 -15.16 -9.04
CA HIS A 26 5.01 -15.16 -10.50
C HIS A 26 6.32 -14.60 -11.10
N SER A 27 6.88 -13.54 -10.50
CA SER A 27 8.16 -12.97 -10.92
C SER A 27 9.31 -13.96 -10.78
N VAL A 28 9.41 -14.65 -9.64
CA VAL A 28 10.48 -15.63 -9.38
C VAL A 28 10.35 -16.87 -10.26
N GLU A 29 9.13 -17.33 -10.52
CA GLU A 29 8.85 -18.52 -11.32
C GLU A 29 9.00 -18.30 -12.84
N SER A 30 9.11 -17.05 -13.30
CA SER A 30 9.22 -16.72 -14.74
C SER A 30 10.58 -17.13 -15.33
N PRO A 31 10.67 -18.20 -16.14
CA PRO A 31 11.96 -18.76 -16.58
C PRO A 31 12.74 -17.82 -17.51
N ASP A 32 12.02 -17.09 -18.38
CA ASP A 32 12.58 -16.22 -19.41
C ASP A 32 12.96 -14.82 -18.89
N MET A 33 12.62 -14.50 -17.64
CA MET A 33 12.91 -13.19 -17.06
C MET A 33 14.37 -13.13 -16.57
N PRO A 34 15.15 -12.10 -16.92
CA PRO A 34 16.49 -11.91 -16.38
C PRO A 34 16.47 -11.86 -14.85
N PHE A 35 17.48 -12.47 -14.20
CA PHE A 35 17.54 -12.59 -12.74
C PHE A 35 17.37 -11.25 -12.01
N PHE A 36 17.95 -10.18 -12.54
CA PHE A 36 17.84 -8.83 -11.98
C PHE A 36 16.43 -8.23 -12.02
N ARG A 37 15.53 -8.77 -12.85
CA ARG A 37 14.10 -8.38 -12.89
C ARG A 37 13.22 -9.32 -12.07
N ARG A 38 13.65 -10.58 -11.87
CA ARG A 38 12.90 -11.57 -11.09
C ARG A 38 12.83 -11.22 -9.61
N VAL A 39 13.92 -10.68 -9.08
CA VAL A 39 14.04 -10.29 -7.68
C VAL A 39 13.58 -8.84 -7.55
N MET A 40 12.36 -8.63 -7.05
CA MET A 40 11.74 -7.30 -6.94
C MET A 40 12.30 -6.45 -5.78
N GLU A 41 13.03 -7.08 -4.84
CA GLU A 41 13.60 -6.45 -3.67
C GLU A 41 15.08 -6.83 -3.51
N ASP A 42 15.97 -5.83 -3.47
CA ASP A 42 17.31 -5.98 -2.92
C ASP A 42 17.28 -5.61 -1.44
N ARG A 43 17.35 -6.61 -0.54
CA ARG A 43 17.29 -6.42 0.92
C ARG A 43 18.46 -5.63 1.50
N ASN A 44 19.41 -5.20 0.67
CA ASN A 44 20.56 -4.41 1.08
C ASN A 44 20.37 -2.91 0.85
N TYR A 45 19.20 -2.37 1.24
CA TYR A 45 18.81 -0.97 1.07
C TYR A 45 19.83 0.06 1.59
N ALA A 46 20.63 -0.30 2.60
CA ALA A 46 21.63 0.57 3.21
C ALA A 46 22.96 0.64 2.43
N SER A 47 23.16 -0.23 1.44
CA SER A 47 24.40 -0.28 0.66
C SER A 47 24.29 0.59 -0.58
N ALA A 48 25.28 1.48 -0.79
CA ALA A 48 25.45 2.24 -2.01
C ALA A 48 26.57 1.63 -2.89
N PRO A 49 26.34 1.40 -4.19
CA PRO A 49 25.06 1.59 -4.89
C PRO A 49 24.05 0.50 -4.54
N SER A 50 22.77 0.87 -4.40
CA SER A 50 21.67 -0.09 -4.32
C SER A 50 21.76 -1.00 -5.54
N ARG A 51 21.78 -2.33 -5.35
CA ARG A 51 22.09 -3.21 -6.49
C ARG A 51 20.92 -3.32 -7.44
N PHE A 52 19.68 -3.08 -7.03
CA PHE A 52 18.55 -2.83 -7.91
C PHE A 52 17.51 -1.98 -7.15
N PRO A 53 17.10 -0.81 -7.66
CA PRO A 53 16.06 -0.04 -7.00
C PRO A 53 14.74 -0.84 -7.09
N MET A 54 14.17 -1.19 -5.93
CA MET A 54 12.80 -1.65 -5.88
C MET A 54 11.91 -0.61 -6.57
N ASN A 55 11.09 -1.05 -7.52
CA ASN A 55 10.13 -0.15 -8.15
C ASN A 55 8.88 -0.08 -7.26
N THR A 56 8.96 0.73 -6.20
CA THR A 56 7.90 0.85 -5.18
C THR A 56 6.54 1.16 -5.79
N ALA A 57 6.48 2.01 -6.82
CA ALA A 57 5.23 2.33 -7.51
C ALA A 57 4.60 1.09 -8.17
N TYR A 58 5.42 0.23 -8.79
CA TYR A 58 4.95 -1.03 -9.38
C TYR A 58 4.55 -2.05 -8.30
N THR A 59 5.35 -2.22 -7.24
CA THR A 59 5.09 -3.18 -6.17
C THR A 59 3.84 -2.80 -5.37
N GLU A 60 3.84 -1.61 -4.77
CA GLU A 60 2.72 -1.13 -3.95
C GLU A 60 1.48 -0.88 -4.80
N GLY A 61 1.65 -0.34 -6.01
CA GLY A 61 0.54 -0.13 -6.95
C GLY A 61 -0.17 -1.44 -7.32
N TRP A 62 0.55 -2.55 -7.46
CA TRP A 62 -0.07 -3.87 -7.62
C TRP A 62 -0.85 -4.28 -6.38
N GLY A 63 -0.31 -4.06 -5.18
CA GLY A 63 -1.02 -4.32 -3.93
C GLY A 63 -2.35 -3.55 -3.86
N LEU A 64 -2.35 -2.25 -4.20
CA LEU A 64 -3.56 -1.43 -4.25
C LEU A 64 -4.56 -1.90 -5.31
N TYR A 65 -4.06 -2.25 -6.49
CA TYR A 65 -4.87 -2.85 -7.53
C TYR A 65 -5.50 -4.17 -7.07
N ALA A 66 -4.75 -5.05 -6.40
CA ALA A 66 -5.22 -6.33 -5.89
C ALA A 66 -6.33 -6.16 -4.84
N GLU A 67 -6.28 -5.11 -4.02
CA GLU A 67 -7.38 -4.75 -3.12
C GLU A 67 -8.66 -4.42 -3.89
N SER A 68 -8.57 -3.61 -4.95
CA SER A 68 -9.75 -3.23 -5.75
C SER A 68 -10.46 -4.43 -6.38
N LEU A 69 -9.73 -5.51 -6.68
CA LEU A 69 -10.31 -6.77 -7.21
C LEU A 69 -11.24 -7.46 -6.22
N GLY A 70 -11.20 -7.12 -4.93
CA GLY A 70 -12.12 -7.66 -3.94
C GLY A 70 -13.59 -7.40 -4.28
N PHE A 71 -13.91 -6.31 -5.01
CA PHE A 71 -15.27 -6.06 -5.51
C PHE A 71 -15.67 -7.08 -6.58
N ASP A 72 -14.83 -7.28 -7.59
CA ASP A 72 -15.08 -8.23 -8.68
C ASP A 72 -15.14 -9.69 -8.19
N MET A 73 -14.42 -9.99 -7.10
CA MET A 73 -14.42 -11.30 -6.44
C MET A 73 -15.56 -11.49 -5.43
N ASN A 74 -16.44 -10.50 -5.24
CA ASN A 74 -17.51 -10.49 -4.23
C ASN A 74 -17.00 -10.69 -2.78
N LEU A 75 -15.79 -10.22 -2.47
CA LEU A 75 -15.19 -10.33 -1.12
C LEU A 75 -15.60 -9.19 -0.19
N TYR A 76 -16.19 -8.13 -0.75
CA TYR A 76 -16.65 -6.96 -0.02
C TYR A 76 -18.19 -6.87 0.04
N GLU A 77 -18.89 -7.99 0.09
CA GLU A 77 -20.36 -7.96 0.27
C GLU A 77 -20.76 -7.43 1.66
N ASP A 78 -19.99 -7.76 2.69
CA ASP A 78 -20.15 -7.18 4.03
C ASP A 78 -19.82 -5.68 4.00
N PRO A 79 -20.76 -4.79 4.39
CA PRO A 79 -20.51 -3.35 4.48
C PRO A 79 -19.29 -2.98 5.33
N MET A 80 -18.96 -3.77 6.36
CA MET A 80 -17.77 -3.53 7.17
C MET A 80 -16.49 -3.78 6.39
N TYR A 81 -16.43 -4.81 5.55
CA TYR A 81 -15.24 -5.03 4.71
C TYR A 81 -15.09 -3.95 3.63
N ARG A 82 -16.19 -3.42 3.09
CA ARG A 82 -16.14 -2.22 2.22
C ARG A 82 -15.62 -1.01 2.97
N TYR A 83 -16.11 -0.79 4.19
CA TYR A 83 -15.63 0.29 5.04
C TYR A 83 -14.13 0.19 5.28
N GLY A 84 -13.63 -1.02 5.61
CA GLY A 84 -12.18 -1.25 5.76
C GLY A 84 -11.39 -0.95 4.50
N HIS A 85 -11.86 -1.42 3.34
CA HIS A 85 -11.26 -1.12 2.05
C HIS A 85 -11.18 0.39 1.78
N TYR A 86 -12.31 1.11 1.89
CA TYR A 86 -12.33 2.55 1.65
C TYR A 86 -11.53 3.34 2.68
N SER A 87 -11.45 2.87 3.93
CA SER A 87 -10.61 3.48 4.98
C SER A 87 -9.12 3.40 4.62
N ASP A 88 -8.66 2.25 4.14
CA ASP A 88 -7.26 2.09 3.70
C ASP A 88 -6.98 2.83 2.38
N GLU A 89 -7.94 2.86 1.45
CA GLU A 89 -7.84 3.58 0.18
C GLU A 89 -7.73 5.10 0.40
N ILE A 90 -8.61 5.70 1.20
CA ILE A 90 -8.58 7.14 1.46
C ILE A 90 -7.32 7.56 2.19
N PHE A 91 -6.80 6.72 3.09
CA PHE A 91 -5.51 6.97 3.74
C PHE A 91 -4.37 7.06 2.72
N ARG A 92 -4.32 6.14 1.75
CA ARG A 92 -3.27 6.17 0.71
C ARG A 92 -3.46 7.32 -0.27
N ALA A 93 -4.68 7.74 -0.56
CA ALA A 93 -4.94 8.96 -1.31
C ALA A 93 -4.43 10.20 -0.55
N CYS A 94 -4.64 10.26 0.76
CA CYS A 94 -4.12 11.34 1.61
C CYS A 94 -2.59 11.40 1.60
N ARG A 95 -1.88 10.27 1.51
CA ARG A 95 -0.42 10.24 1.40
C ARG A 95 0.10 11.07 0.22
N LEU A 96 -0.59 11.01 -0.94
CA LEU A 96 -0.21 11.82 -2.11
C LEU A 96 -0.37 13.32 -1.86
N VAL A 97 -1.43 13.70 -1.13
CA VAL A 97 -1.70 15.11 -0.80
C VAL A 97 -0.69 15.63 0.22
N VAL A 98 -0.44 14.90 1.30
CA VAL A 98 0.47 15.38 2.36
C VAL A 98 1.93 15.36 1.93
N ASP A 99 2.37 14.35 1.17
CA ASP A 99 3.75 14.28 0.67
C ASP A 99 4.05 15.50 -0.22
N THR A 100 3.19 15.75 -1.22
CA THR A 100 3.34 16.92 -2.10
C THR A 100 3.12 18.23 -1.36
N GLY A 101 2.16 18.27 -0.42
CA GLY A 101 1.89 19.38 0.48
C GLY A 101 3.14 19.83 1.23
N MET A 102 3.81 18.89 1.90
CA MET A 102 5.00 19.17 2.70
C MET A 102 6.23 19.47 1.84
N HIS A 103 6.48 18.65 0.80
CA HIS A 103 7.74 18.70 0.06
C HIS A 103 7.77 19.70 -1.08
N THR A 104 6.61 20.13 -1.58
CA THR A 104 6.52 21.07 -2.72
C THR A 104 5.73 22.33 -2.37
N LEU A 105 4.65 22.21 -1.60
CA LEU A 105 3.75 23.33 -1.31
C LEU A 105 4.06 24.04 0.02
N GLY A 106 5.03 23.54 0.78
CA GLY A 106 5.53 24.18 2.00
C GLY A 106 4.65 23.99 3.24
N TRP A 107 3.78 22.97 3.25
CA TRP A 107 2.99 22.64 4.44
C TRP A 107 3.88 22.29 5.63
N SER A 108 3.50 22.80 6.78
CA SER A 108 4.00 22.37 8.08
C SER A 108 3.52 20.95 8.42
N ARG A 109 4.20 20.31 9.38
CA ARG A 109 3.77 19.01 9.92
C ARG A 109 2.36 19.07 10.49
N ASP A 110 2.01 20.17 11.15
CA ASP A 110 0.68 20.32 11.78
C ASP A 110 -0.43 20.42 10.73
N GLU A 111 -0.19 21.11 9.61
CA GLU A 111 -1.12 21.14 8.47
C GLU A 111 -1.31 19.75 7.85
N ALA A 112 -0.23 18.96 7.72
CA ALA A 112 -0.32 17.59 7.22
C ALA A 112 -1.12 16.67 8.17
N ILE A 113 -0.92 16.80 9.48
CA ILE A 113 -1.65 16.04 10.50
C ILE A 113 -3.13 16.40 10.50
N ASP A 114 -3.44 17.70 10.46
CA ASP A 114 -4.83 18.20 10.42
C ASP A 114 -5.54 17.69 9.15
N PHE A 115 -4.84 17.69 8.01
CA PHE A 115 -5.38 17.16 6.77
C PHE A 115 -5.75 15.67 6.90
N VAL A 116 -4.84 14.82 7.38
CA VAL A 116 -5.11 13.38 7.52
C VAL A 116 -6.22 13.11 8.54
N ASN A 117 -6.22 13.81 9.68
CA ASN A 117 -7.27 13.66 10.70
C ASN A 117 -8.67 14.08 10.18
N THR A 118 -8.74 15.04 9.27
CA THR A 118 -10.00 15.52 8.70
C THR A 118 -10.56 14.58 7.62
N HIS A 119 -9.70 13.84 6.92
CA HIS A 119 -10.08 13.07 5.73
C HIS A 119 -10.05 11.54 5.93
N THR A 120 -9.57 11.06 7.08
CA THR A 120 -9.46 9.63 7.37
C THR A 120 -10.10 9.26 8.70
N ALA A 121 -10.38 7.98 8.91
CA ALA A 121 -10.86 7.44 10.18
C ALA A 121 -9.73 6.93 11.10
N LEU A 122 -8.48 7.27 10.78
CA LEU A 122 -7.30 6.79 11.52
C LEU A 122 -7.27 7.33 12.93
N SER A 123 -6.65 6.56 13.84
CA SER A 123 -6.41 7.04 15.18
C SER A 123 -5.31 8.09 15.18
N LYS A 124 -5.37 9.03 16.13
CA LYS A 124 -4.35 10.06 16.31
C LYS A 124 -2.92 9.48 16.42
N VAL A 125 -2.78 8.31 17.04
CA VAL A 125 -1.50 7.60 17.19
C VAL A 125 -0.94 7.09 15.86
N GLU A 126 -1.80 6.78 14.88
CA GLU A 126 -1.36 6.36 13.54
C GLU A 126 -1.00 7.54 12.64
N VAL A 127 -1.52 8.74 12.95
CA VAL A 127 -1.27 9.97 12.18
C VAL A 127 -0.02 10.73 12.67
N GLU A 128 0.25 10.74 13.98
CA GLU A 128 1.35 11.50 14.61
C GLU A 128 2.69 10.75 14.67
#